data_AF-A0A7W1DB03-F1
#
_entry.id   AF-A0A7W1DB03-F1
#
_cell.length_a   1.000
_cell.length_b   1.000
_cell.length_c   1.000
_cell.angle_alpha   90.00
_cell.angle_beta   90.00
_cell.angle_gamma   90.00
#
_symmetry.space_group_name_H-M   'P 1'
#
loop_
_entity.id
_entity.type
_entity.pdbx_description
1 polymer ?
#
loop_
_entity_poly.entity_id
_entity_poly.type
_entity_poly.pdbx_seq_one_letter_code
_entity_poly.pdbx_strand_id
1 'polypeptide(L)'
;MNFSRILCLSCLILFSLTLTLAQDNSPTESKTEKEKQQKKLELRVLEMLDQAVSDAGILKLAQNRAIVYAIAGDLYWKFDEKRARELFRNSGNDILVANAEAEKDKKNDDDPYAAVFDFGDIRNEILPLIAKHDADLALELLVQTRPAKLAEALTKATQPNAKQEGGMLNFNPEQFRVRQEVALEQRFAVLAAEQNPDKAIKLIKDSLAKGISWNVLPLLQKLNQKDEKKAAALADEVVKKITDTDLTKRREDLGAAIRFLQYATNPNAPKNTKEKQFKFTDSQLKDLAVKIADTFLQPINSLELTMGMTQVMPSLEKIVPEKMPLLKQKQTEVMKNLPPELKRIQQREKLWNPNSTPEELLADLPKLNEYEKVSAYQSLTGKIAQIEDESRAKKLIEQIPDEKARQNANEQYESAKISRIAKEGKLDQAKKLIGNLGKKKTQIQKLVALAMEFHKKETEKDREVALNLMKDAKSLANEYPEDEDELNDLMEVVKGYAIIKPDEAFRIFDPIVDQINDFVQATAILSKYNKRNRAFKKGELILRVNGYSWDSLLLFRYVPQIQMLGKADLNRMSSFSDRFQRTDSRTIVKLFVAQGFLKEEKKGENNDNSGGGVVYFDF
;
A
#
# COMPACT_ATOMS: atom_id res chain seq x y z
N MET A 1 21.00 -25.61 -90.92
CA MET A 1 21.47 -24.23 -91.13
C MET A 1 20.73 -23.31 -90.18
N ASN A 2 21.51 -22.57 -89.38
CA ASN A 2 21.24 -21.26 -88.75
C ASN A 2 20.06 -21.14 -87.76
N PHE A 3 20.36 -21.02 -86.46
CA PHE A 3 20.64 -19.76 -85.71
C PHE A 3 19.35 -18.94 -85.50
N SER A 4 18.72 -18.92 -84.31
CA SER A 4 19.12 -18.25 -83.05
C SER A 4 18.55 -16.83 -82.93
N ARG A 5 18.23 -16.47 -81.67
CA ARG A 5 17.94 -15.15 -81.07
C ARG A 5 16.44 -14.78 -80.99
N ILE A 6 15.80 -14.47 -79.86
CA ILE A 6 16.08 -13.93 -78.50
C ILE A 6 15.15 -12.72 -78.30
N LEU A 7 14.50 -12.66 -77.12
CA LEU A 7 13.82 -11.50 -76.49
C LEU A 7 12.52 -11.00 -77.17
N CYS A 8 11.47 -10.51 -76.50
CA CYS A 8 11.30 -10.02 -75.14
C CYS A 8 9.80 -9.86 -74.81
N LEU A 9 9.48 -9.87 -73.52
CA LEU A 9 8.44 -9.08 -72.83
C LEU A 9 6.96 -9.53 -72.77
N SER A 10 6.54 -9.65 -71.51
CA SER A 10 5.32 -9.10 -70.87
C SER A 10 3.98 -9.87 -70.84
N CYS A 11 3.58 -10.11 -69.58
CA CYS A 11 2.23 -10.04 -68.99
C CYS A 11 1.30 -11.29 -69.00
N LEU A 12 1.30 -11.97 -67.84
CA LEU A 12 0.17 -12.02 -66.88
C LEU A 12 -1.20 -12.52 -67.40
N ILE A 13 -1.60 -13.74 -66.96
CA ILE A 13 -2.78 -14.03 -66.09
C ILE A 13 -3.48 -15.40 -66.40
N LEU A 14 -3.72 -16.13 -65.30
CA LEU A 14 -4.74 -17.18 -64.98
C LEU A 14 -4.50 -18.69 -65.27
N PHE A 15 -4.39 -19.41 -64.14
CA PHE A 15 -5.05 -20.67 -63.72
C PHE A 15 -4.78 -21.93 -64.56
N SER A 16 -4.35 -23.07 -64.00
CA SER A 16 -4.78 -23.75 -62.77
C SER A 16 -3.95 -25.03 -62.60
N LEU A 17 -3.67 -25.49 -61.37
CA LEU A 17 -3.72 -26.91 -60.96
C LEU A 17 -3.35 -27.10 -59.46
N THR A 18 -4.35 -27.58 -58.72
CA THR A 18 -4.36 -28.39 -57.48
C THR A 18 -3.07 -28.63 -56.69
N LEU A 19 -3.00 -28.07 -55.47
CA LEU A 19 -2.17 -28.55 -54.36
C LEU A 19 -2.98 -29.53 -53.47
N THR A 20 -2.35 -30.64 -53.13
CA THR A 20 -2.65 -31.50 -51.99
C THR A 20 -2.40 -30.74 -50.68
N LEU A 21 -3.45 -30.55 -49.87
CA LEU A 21 -3.36 -29.99 -48.52
C LEU A 21 -2.88 -31.05 -47.53
N ALA A 22 -1.75 -30.78 -46.88
CA ALA A 22 -1.37 -31.39 -45.62
C ALA A 22 -2.37 -30.99 -44.53
N GLN A 23 -2.68 -31.92 -43.61
CA GLN A 23 -3.51 -31.67 -42.43
C GLN A 23 -2.84 -30.65 -41.53
N ASP A 24 -3.49 -29.49 -41.40
CA ASP A 24 -3.19 -28.46 -40.41
C ASP A 24 -3.75 -28.91 -39.05
N ASN A 25 -2.87 -29.13 -38.07
CA ASN A 25 -3.26 -29.30 -36.67
C ASN A 25 -3.85 -27.97 -36.16
N SER A 26 -5.10 -28.04 -35.71
CA SER A 26 -5.91 -26.88 -35.39
C SER A 26 -5.62 -26.30 -33.99
N PRO A 27 -5.68 -24.97 -33.79
CA PRO A 27 -5.37 -24.28 -32.52
C PRO A 27 -6.38 -24.52 -31.37
N THR A 28 -7.43 -25.31 -31.60
CA THR A 28 -8.54 -25.54 -30.66
C THR A 28 -8.21 -26.53 -29.52
N GLU A 29 -7.31 -27.49 -29.75
CA GLU A 29 -6.90 -28.46 -28.72
C GLU A 29 -6.09 -27.80 -27.59
N SER A 30 -5.22 -26.85 -27.91
CA SER A 30 -4.35 -26.20 -26.90
C SER A 30 -5.10 -25.34 -25.88
N LYS A 31 -6.26 -24.77 -26.26
CA LYS A 31 -7.07 -23.93 -25.36
C LYS A 31 -7.85 -24.79 -24.37
N THR A 32 -8.43 -25.89 -24.84
CA THR A 32 -9.20 -26.83 -24.02
C THR A 32 -8.31 -27.51 -22.97
N GLU A 33 -7.07 -27.85 -23.31
CA GLU A 33 -6.11 -28.45 -22.38
C GLU A 33 -5.65 -27.45 -21.31
N LYS A 34 -5.36 -26.20 -21.68
CA LYS A 34 -5.04 -25.13 -20.73
C LYS A 34 -6.17 -24.83 -19.77
N GLU A 35 -7.42 -24.77 -20.25
CA GLU A 35 -8.60 -24.59 -19.39
C GLU A 35 -8.79 -25.76 -18.41
N LYS A 36 -8.56 -27.01 -18.84
CA LYS A 36 -8.57 -28.17 -17.95
C LYS A 36 -7.46 -28.10 -16.89
N GLN A 37 -6.25 -27.70 -17.27
CA GLN A 37 -5.13 -27.55 -16.35
C GLN A 37 -5.40 -26.45 -15.32
N GLN A 38 -5.94 -25.31 -15.75
CA GLN A 38 -6.33 -24.21 -14.86
C GLN A 38 -7.38 -24.67 -13.83
N LYS A 39 -8.41 -25.41 -14.27
CA LYS A 39 -9.41 -25.98 -13.35
C LYS A 39 -8.80 -26.95 -12.33
N LYS A 40 -7.82 -27.77 -12.72
CA LYS A 40 -7.10 -28.65 -11.79
C LYS A 40 -6.34 -27.85 -10.72
N LEU A 41 -5.69 -26.76 -11.12
CA LEU A 41 -4.99 -25.88 -10.18
C LEU A 41 -5.97 -25.16 -9.25
N GLU A 42 -7.12 -24.72 -9.74
CA GLU A 42 -8.18 -24.13 -8.92
C GLU A 42 -8.76 -25.12 -7.90
N LEU A 43 -8.98 -26.38 -8.30
CA LEU A 43 -9.35 -27.45 -7.37
C LEU A 43 -8.28 -27.66 -6.29
N ARG A 44 -6.99 -27.64 -6.68
CA ARG A 44 -5.89 -27.74 -5.72
C ARG A 44 -5.87 -26.59 -4.72
N VAL A 45 -6.19 -25.37 -5.16
CA VAL A 45 -6.36 -24.23 -4.25
C VAL A 45 -7.50 -24.50 -3.27
N LEU A 46 -8.67 -24.95 -3.74
CA LEU A 46 -9.80 -25.25 -2.87
C LEU A 46 -9.43 -26.31 -1.82
N GLU A 47 -8.75 -27.39 -2.20
CA GLU A 47 -8.22 -28.39 -1.25
C GLU A 47 -7.32 -27.78 -0.17
N MET A 48 -6.41 -26.87 -0.57
CA MET A 48 -5.54 -26.18 0.37
C MET A 48 -6.32 -25.28 1.34
N LEU A 49 -7.35 -24.59 0.85
CA LEU A 49 -8.21 -23.74 1.67
C LEU A 49 -9.06 -24.58 2.65
N ASP A 50 -9.65 -25.67 2.18
CA ASP A 50 -10.43 -26.60 3.03
C ASP A 50 -9.55 -27.20 4.13
N GLN A 51 -8.33 -27.61 3.79
CA GLN A 51 -7.38 -28.10 4.78
C GLN A 51 -7.00 -27.01 5.79
N ALA A 52 -6.74 -25.78 5.35
CA ALA A 52 -6.41 -24.68 6.25
C ALA A 52 -7.58 -24.33 7.20
N VAL A 53 -8.82 -24.35 6.69
CA VAL A 53 -10.04 -24.15 7.50
C VAL A 53 -10.21 -25.28 8.51
N SER A 54 -9.92 -26.53 8.13
CA SER A 54 -9.92 -27.69 9.04
C SER A 54 -8.85 -27.55 10.13
N ASP A 55 -7.61 -27.22 9.74
CA ASP A 55 -6.49 -27.00 10.65
C ASP A 55 -6.75 -25.86 11.63
N ALA A 56 -7.51 -24.83 11.23
CA ALA A 56 -7.92 -23.76 12.15
C ALA A 56 -8.67 -24.32 13.37
N GLY A 57 -9.49 -25.36 13.19
CA GLY A 57 -10.26 -25.98 14.28
C GLY A 57 -9.40 -26.58 15.40
N ILE A 58 -8.14 -26.90 15.12
CA ILE A 58 -7.20 -27.44 16.11
C ILE A 58 -6.27 -26.38 16.71
N LEU A 59 -6.33 -25.14 16.25
CA LEU A 59 -5.57 -24.02 16.83
C LEU A 59 -6.21 -23.56 18.14
N LYS A 60 -5.38 -23.37 19.16
CA LYS A 60 -5.77 -22.95 20.51
C LYS A 60 -6.14 -21.48 20.55
N LEU A 61 -5.37 -20.62 19.89
CA LEU A 61 -5.59 -19.18 19.90
C LEU A 61 -6.77 -18.80 19.00
N ALA A 62 -7.81 -18.20 19.58
CA ALA A 62 -8.93 -17.66 18.82
C ALA A 62 -8.47 -16.61 17.78
N GLN A 63 -7.47 -15.81 18.15
CA GLN A 63 -6.82 -14.88 17.23
C GLN A 63 -6.32 -15.59 15.95
N ASN A 64 -5.65 -16.73 16.08
CA ASN A 64 -5.10 -17.45 14.94
C ASN A 64 -6.20 -18.01 14.04
N ARG A 65 -7.26 -18.57 14.65
CA ARG A 65 -8.42 -19.04 13.92
C ARG A 65 -9.10 -17.92 13.14
N ALA A 66 -9.28 -16.75 13.76
CA ALA A 66 -9.82 -15.58 13.09
C ALA A 66 -9.01 -15.19 11.85
N ILE A 67 -7.68 -15.13 11.95
CA ILE A 67 -6.80 -14.83 10.81
C ILE A 67 -6.95 -15.87 9.70
N VAL A 68 -6.96 -17.16 10.03
CA VAL A 68 -7.11 -18.23 9.05
C VAL A 68 -8.47 -18.13 8.33
N TYR A 69 -9.57 -17.97 9.08
CA TYR A 69 -10.90 -17.83 8.48
C TYR A 69 -11.03 -16.55 7.63
N ALA A 70 -10.41 -15.45 8.04
CA ALA A 70 -10.41 -14.21 7.27
C ALA A 70 -9.66 -14.36 5.93
N ILE A 71 -8.45 -14.93 5.94
CA ILE A 71 -7.68 -15.14 4.71
C ILE A 71 -8.38 -16.17 3.82
N ALA A 72 -8.83 -17.30 4.38
CA ALA A 72 -9.58 -18.30 3.63
C ALA A 72 -10.85 -17.70 3.01
N GLY A 73 -11.59 -16.87 3.74
CA GLY A 73 -12.76 -16.16 3.23
C GLY A 73 -12.44 -15.24 2.05
N ASP A 74 -11.37 -14.43 2.13
CA ASP A 74 -10.92 -13.58 1.01
C ASP A 74 -10.61 -14.40 -0.25
N LEU A 75 -10.02 -15.59 -0.08
CA LEU A 75 -9.66 -16.47 -1.19
C LEU A 75 -10.84 -17.27 -1.73
N TYR A 76 -11.75 -17.70 -0.86
CA TYR A 76 -12.98 -18.40 -1.25
C TYR A 76 -13.94 -17.51 -2.01
N TRP A 77 -13.89 -16.19 -1.81
CA TRP A 77 -14.88 -15.27 -2.37
C TRP A 77 -15.14 -15.47 -3.87
N LYS A 78 -14.07 -15.69 -4.65
CA LYS A 78 -14.16 -15.90 -6.10
C LYS A 78 -14.73 -17.26 -6.52
N PHE A 79 -14.82 -18.22 -5.60
CA PHE A 79 -15.27 -19.59 -5.85
C PHE A 79 -16.65 -19.85 -5.25
N ASP A 80 -16.87 -19.40 -4.01
CA ASP A 80 -18.12 -19.55 -3.26
C ASP A 80 -18.26 -18.38 -2.27
N GLU A 81 -19.00 -17.35 -2.68
CA GLU A 81 -19.25 -16.19 -1.82
C GLU A 81 -20.04 -16.54 -0.55
N LYS A 82 -20.90 -17.56 -0.59
CA LYS A 82 -21.70 -17.95 0.58
C LYS A 82 -20.80 -18.55 1.63
N ARG A 83 -19.91 -19.46 1.23
CA ARG A 83 -18.88 -20.04 2.10
C ARG A 83 -17.91 -18.97 2.60
N ALA A 84 -17.50 -18.03 1.75
CA ALA A 84 -16.65 -16.91 2.16
C ALA A 84 -17.30 -16.06 3.25
N ARG A 85 -18.58 -15.69 3.10
CA ARG A 85 -19.33 -14.95 4.13
C ARG A 85 -19.45 -15.73 5.45
N GLU A 86 -19.65 -17.04 5.39
CA GLU A 86 -19.66 -17.90 6.58
C GLU A 86 -18.30 -17.87 7.30
N LEU A 87 -17.20 -18.01 6.56
CA LEU A 87 -15.84 -17.92 7.11
C LEU A 87 -15.58 -16.54 7.73
N PHE A 88 -16.02 -15.45 7.10
CA PHE A 88 -15.93 -14.11 7.67
C PHE A 88 -16.71 -13.97 8.98
N ARG A 89 -17.91 -14.56 9.08
CA ARG A 89 -18.69 -14.59 10.34
C ARG A 89 -17.98 -15.42 11.41
N ASN A 90 -17.40 -16.57 11.06
CA ASN A 90 -16.57 -17.37 11.97
C ASN A 90 -15.37 -16.58 12.47
N SER A 91 -14.71 -15.83 11.59
CA SER A 91 -13.64 -14.91 11.98
C SER A 91 -14.12 -13.85 12.98
N GLY A 92 -15.29 -13.24 12.76
CA GLY A 92 -15.89 -12.28 13.69
C GLY A 92 -16.14 -12.88 15.08
N ASN A 93 -16.66 -14.11 15.14
CA ASN A 93 -16.87 -14.83 16.40
C ASN A 93 -15.56 -15.10 17.14
N ASP A 94 -14.49 -15.48 16.43
CA ASP A 94 -13.20 -15.71 17.07
C ASP A 94 -12.48 -14.41 17.49
N ILE A 95 -12.73 -13.28 16.82
CA ILE A 95 -12.28 -11.96 17.30
C ILE A 95 -12.90 -11.64 18.66
N LEU A 96 -14.20 -11.92 18.86
CA LEU A 96 -14.86 -11.72 20.16
C LEU A 96 -14.18 -12.52 21.26
N VAL A 97 -13.88 -13.80 20.99
CA VAL A 97 -13.19 -14.67 21.94
C VAL A 97 -11.78 -14.15 22.22
N ALA A 98 -11.04 -13.75 21.17
CA ALA A 98 -9.68 -13.20 21.31
C ALA A 98 -9.68 -11.91 22.16
N ASN A 99 -10.65 -11.01 21.97
CA ASN A 99 -10.81 -9.80 22.77
C ASN A 99 -11.06 -10.12 24.24
N ALA A 100 -11.96 -11.07 24.52
CA ALA A 100 -12.25 -11.51 25.89
C ALA A 100 -11.02 -12.15 26.56
N GLU A 101 -10.20 -12.92 25.82
CA GLU A 101 -8.94 -13.45 26.33
C GLU A 101 -7.91 -12.35 26.61
N ALA A 102 -7.75 -11.39 25.69
CA ALA A 102 -6.81 -10.28 25.86
C ALA A 102 -7.18 -9.40 27.07
N GLU A 103 -8.46 -9.17 27.33
CA GLU A 103 -8.92 -8.44 28.51
C GLU A 103 -8.63 -9.17 29.83
N LYS A 104 -8.70 -10.51 29.83
CA LYS A 104 -8.31 -11.33 30.99
C LYS A 104 -6.81 -11.27 31.23
N ASP A 105 -6.01 -11.38 30.17
CA ASP A 105 -4.54 -11.35 30.26
C ASP A 105 -4.04 -9.98 30.76
N LYS A 106 -4.66 -8.88 30.32
CA LYS A 106 -4.31 -7.51 30.76
C LYS A 106 -4.55 -7.24 32.25
N LYS A 107 -5.40 -8.01 32.92
CA LYS A 107 -5.57 -7.90 34.39
C LYS A 107 -4.37 -8.46 35.15
N ASN A 108 -3.50 -9.22 34.49
CA ASN A 108 -2.37 -9.91 35.08
C ASN A 108 -1.01 -9.33 34.64
N ASP A 109 -1.00 -8.23 33.87
CA ASP A 109 0.20 -7.66 33.27
C ASP A 109 0.41 -6.21 33.77
N ASP A 110 1.49 -6.01 34.53
CA ASP A 110 1.83 -4.73 35.18
C ASP A 110 2.63 -3.78 34.26
N ASP A 111 2.83 -4.11 32.97
CA ASP A 111 3.61 -3.28 32.05
C ASP A 111 2.83 -2.06 31.55
N PRO A 112 3.15 -0.83 32.01
CA PRO A 112 2.43 0.38 31.63
C PRO A 112 2.66 0.78 30.16
N TYR A 113 3.67 0.24 29.48
CA TYR A 113 3.93 0.50 28.06
C TYR A 113 3.23 -0.50 27.14
N ALA A 114 2.72 -1.62 27.66
CA ALA A 114 2.07 -2.64 26.83
C ALA A 114 0.82 -2.11 26.11
N ALA A 115 0.09 -1.15 26.70
CA ALA A 115 -1.10 -0.54 26.11
C ALA A 115 -0.80 0.50 25.02
N VAL A 116 0.36 1.14 25.05
CA VAL A 116 0.78 2.16 24.06
C VAL A 116 1.26 1.51 22.77
N PHE A 117 1.90 0.34 22.89
CA PHE A 117 2.44 -0.43 21.77
C PHE A 117 1.57 -1.65 21.42
N ASP A 118 0.31 -1.68 21.87
CA ASP A 118 -0.69 -2.68 21.45
C ASP A 118 -1.19 -2.37 20.02
N PHE A 119 -0.25 -2.35 19.08
CA PHE A 119 -0.48 -2.13 17.65
C PHE A 119 -1.18 -3.31 16.98
N GLY A 120 -1.49 -4.37 17.74
CA GLY A 120 -1.94 -5.68 17.25
C GLY A 120 -3.46 -5.89 17.32
N ASP A 121 -4.28 -4.84 17.21
CA ASP A 121 -5.72 -5.03 17.06
C ASP A 121 -6.00 -5.76 15.74
N ILE A 122 -6.25 -7.06 15.82
CA ILE A 122 -6.51 -7.94 14.69
C ILE A 122 -7.72 -7.50 13.86
N ARG A 123 -8.60 -6.66 14.40
CA ARG A 123 -9.71 -6.05 13.66
C ARG A 123 -9.19 -5.13 12.54
N ASN A 124 -8.10 -4.42 12.78
CA ASN A 124 -7.45 -3.56 11.79
C ASN A 124 -6.84 -4.37 10.62
N GLU A 125 -6.50 -5.63 10.85
CA GLU A 125 -5.98 -6.53 9.81
C GLU A 125 -7.12 -7.25 9.06
N ILE A 126 -8.11 -7.78 9.81
CA ILE A 126 -9.15 -8.66 9.29
C ILE A 126 -10.29 -7.88 8.62
N LEU A 127 -10.84 -6.86 9.27
CA LEU A 127 -12.06 -6.20 8.77
C LEU A 127 -11.85 -5.54 7.39
N PRO A 128 -10.68 -4.96 7.06
CA PRO A 128 -10.43 -4.47 5.71
C PRO A 128 -10.43 -5.57 4.63
N LEU A 129 -10.03 -6.81 4.95
CA LEU A 129 -10.16 -7.94 4.02
C LEU A 129 -11.63 -8.25 3.74
N ILE A 130 -12.47 -8.22 4.77
CA ILE A 130 -13.91 -8.45 4.63
C ILE A 130 -14.53 -7.32 3.81
N ALA A 131 -14.20 -6.06 4.14
CA ALA A 131 -14.78 -4.88 3.51
C ALA A 131 -14.48 -4.76 2.01
N LYS A 132 -13.36 -5.33 1.55
CA LYS A 132 -13.03 -5.45 0.12
C LYS A 132 -14.13 -6.15 -0.67
N HIS A 133 -14.81 -7.11 -0.05
CA HIS A 133 -15.81 -7.97 -0.69
C HIS A 133 -17.24 -7.70 -0.23
N ASP A 134 -17.43 -7.46 1.07
CA ASP A 134 -18.73 -7.24 1.70
C ASP A 134 -18.58 -6.18 2.81
N ALA A 135 -18.73 -4.91 2.42
CA ALA A 135 -18.51 -3.81 3.35
C ALA A 135 -19.65 -3.66 4.37
N ASP A 136 -20.86 -4.11 4.05
CA ASP A 136 -21.97 -4.19 5.01
C ASP A 136 -21.65 -5.20 6.12
N LEU A 137 -21.17 -6.40 5.75
CA LEU A 137 -20.72 -7.39 6.73
C LEU A 137 -19.54 -6.87 7.56
N ALA A 138 -18.60 -6.16 6.95
CA ALA A 138 -17.47 -5.57 7.69
C ALA A 138 -17.93 -4.52 8.71
N LEU A 139 -18.94 -3.70 8.40
CA LEU A 139 -19.57 -2.77 9.35
C LEU A 139 -20.29 -3.49 10.48
N GLU A 140 -21.08 -4.52 10.14
CA GLU A 140 -21.76 -5.37 11.12
C GLU A 140 -20.75 -5.96 12.11
N LEU A 141 -19.68 -6.57 11.59
CA LEU A 141 -18.63 -7.16 12.39
C LEU A 141 -17.78 -6.13 13.13
N LEU A 142 -17.56 -4.93 12.59
CA LEU A 142 -16.88 -3.84 13.29
C LEU A 142 -17.62 -3.51 14.60
N VAL A 143 -18.93 -3.30 14.52
CA VAL A 143 -19.75 -3.01 15.70
C VAL A 143 -19.82 -4.22 16.63
N GLN A 144 -20.08 -5.41 16.08
CA GLN A 144 -20.22 -6.63 16.88
C GLN A 144 -18.96 -6.96 17.66
N THR A 145 -17.78 -6.84 17.04
CA THR A 145 -16.50 -7.23 17.64
C THR A 145 -15.84 -6.16 18.50
N ARG A 146 -16.51 -5.02 18.70
CA ARG A 146 -15.97 -3.86 19.43
C ARG A 146 -15.70 -4.22 20.90
N PRO A 147 -14.46 -4.03 21.42
CA PRO A 147 -14.16 -4.24 22.83
C PRO A 147 -14.96 -3.31 23.74
N ALA A 148 -15.35 -3.79 24.93
CA ALA A 148 -16.20 -3.03 25.86
C ALA A 148 -15.58 -1.68 26.26
N LYS A 149 -14.29 -1.67 26.60
CA LYS A 149 -13.56 -0.42 26.93
C LYS A 149 -13.57 0.59 25.77
N LEU A 150 -13.50 0.13 24.53
CA LEU A 150 -13.54 1.00 23.36
C LEU A 150 -14.96 1.55 23.12
N ALA A 151 -16.00 0.74 23.35
CA ALA A 151 -17.39 1.19 23.29
C ALA A 151 -17.68 2.27 24.37
N GLU A 152 -17.17 2.10 25.58
CA GLU A 152 -17.25 3.12 26.63
C GLU A 152 -16.51 4.41 26.23
N ALA A 153 -15.29 4.28 25.71
CA ALA A 153 -14.49 5.42 25.23
C ALA A 153 -15.19 6.19 24.10
N LEU A 154 -15.79 5.50 23.13
CA LEU A 154 -16.61 6.11 22.07
C LEU A 154 -17.82 6.85 22.63
N THR A 155 -18.50 6.26 23.62
CA THR A 155 -19.66 6.89 24.26
C THR A 155 -19.26 8.16 25.01
N LYS A 156 -18.11 8.16 25.69
CA LYS A 156 -17.56 9.36 26.34
C LYS A 156 -17.17 10.42 25.31
N ALA A 157 -16.55 10.02 24.20
CA ALA A 157 -16.08 10.92 23.15
C ALA A 157 -17.21 11.62 22.38
N THR A 158 -18.40 11.03 22.33
CA THR A 158 -19.58 11.61 21.65
C THR A 158 -20.40 12.56 22.52
N GLN A 159 -20.01 12.78 23.78
CA GLN A 159 -20.72 13.71 24.67
C GLN A 159 -20.47 15.19 24.27
N PRO A 160 -21.49 16.07 24.31
CA PRO A 160 -21.38 17.47 23.85
C PRO A 160 -20.28 18.30 24.53
N ASN A 161 -19.89 17.93 25.76
CA ASN A 161 -18.88 18.63 26.58
C ASN A 161 -17.60 17.81 26.77
N ALA A 162 -17.38 16.77 25.98
CA ALA A 162 -16.15 15.98 26.07
C ALA A 162 -14.94 16.89 25.78
N LYS A 163 -14.05 17.04 26.77
CA LYS A 163 -12.77 17.72 26.54
C LYS A 163 -11.99 16.89 25.52
N GLN A 164 -11.70 17.47 24.35
CA GLN A 164 -10.74 16.91 23.40
C GLN A 164 -9.33 17.04 23.99
N GLU A 165 -9.00 16.18 24.97
CA GLU A 165 -7.66 16.06 25.54
C GLU A 165 -6.71 15.32 24.58
N GLY A 166 -6.20 16.04 23.58
CA GLY A 166 -5.31 15.45 22.57
C GLY A 166 -5.07 16.36 21.37
N GLY A 167 -4.31 17.43 21.56
CA GLY A 167 -3.78 18.26 20.47
C GLY A 167 -2.43 17.74 19.96
N MET A 168 -1.81 18.44 19.00
CA MET A 168 -0.47 18.13 18.47
C MET A 168 0.62 17.93 19.55
N LEU A 169 0.38 18.40 20.78
CA LEU A 169 1.34 18.42 21.88
C LEU A 169 1.11 17.35 22.95
N ASN A 170 -0.05 16.67 22.99
CA ASN A 170 -0.37 15.67 24.03
C ASN A 170 -0.93 14.38 23.41
N PHE A 171 -0.18 13.28 23.49
CA PHE A 171 -0.63 11.97 23.04
C PHE A 171 -1.54 11.30 24.08
N ASN A 172 -2.77 10.98 23.69
CA ASN A 172 -3.71 10.19 24.48
C ASN A 172 -4.00 8.85 23.74
N PRO A 173 -3.56 7.69 24.27
CA PRO A 173 -3.76 6.39 23.64
C PRO A 173 -5.24 6.03 23.44
N GLU A 174 -6.12 6.38 24.39
CA GLU A 174 -7.55 6.08 24.31
C GLU A 174 -8.22 6.86 23.18
N GLN A 175 -7.93 8.16 23.07
CA GLN A 175 -8.41 8.97 21.96
C GLN A 175 -7.86 8.54 20.61
N PHE A 176 -6.61 8.08 20.57
CA PHE A 176 -6.05 7.52 19.35
C PHE A 176 -6.84 6.30 18.86
N ARG A 177 -7.18 5.37 19.77
CA ARG A 177 -8.01 4.19 19.44
C ARG A 177 -9.43 4.56 19.02
N VAL A 178 -10.05 5.53 19.70
CA VAL A 178 -11.36 6.07 19.29
C VAL A 178 -11.31 6.64 17.87
N ARG A 179 -10.28 7.43 17.55
CA ARG A 179 -10.11 7.98 16.19
C ARG A 179 -9.91 6.88 15.15
N GLN A 180 -9.13 5.84 15.46
CA GLN A 180 -8.94 4.69 14.57
C GLN A 180 -10.25 3.94 14.30
N GLU A 181 -11.05 3.69 15.35
CA GLU A 181 -12.34 3.01 15.23
C GLU A 181 -13.31 3.82 14.35
N VAL A 182 -13.42 5.13 14.59
CA VAL A 182 -14.26 6.02 13.78
C VAL A 182 -13.77 6.06 12.33
N ALA A 183 -12.46 6.10 12.11
CA ALA A 183 -11.89 6.08 10.77
C ALA A 183 -12.18 4.78 10.01
N LEU A 184 -12.12 3.62 10.69
CA LEU A 184 -12.52 2.34 10.10
C LEU A 184 -14.01 2.31 9.77
N GLU A 185 -14.86 2.73 10.69
CA GLU A 185 -16.32 2.77 10.49
C GLU A 185 -16.66 3.64 9.28
N GLN A 186 -16.07 4.84 9.20
CA GLN A 186 -16.23 5.74 8.07
C GLN A 186 -15.73 5.11 6.76
N ARG A 187 -14.55 4.47 6.77
CA ARG A 187 -14.00 3.80 5.59
C ARG A 187 -14.91 2.68 5.09
N PHE A 188 -15.44 1.85 5.98
CA PHE A 188 -16.33 0.76 5.57
C PHE A 188 -17.70 1.27 5.14
N ALA A 189 -18.22 2.33 5.77
CA ALA A 189 -19.43 3.02 5.30
C ALA A 189 -19.25 3.54 3.88
N VAL A 190 -18.08 4.13 3.59
CA VAL A 190 -17.71 4.56 2.23
C VAL A 190 -17.63 3.36 1.27
N LEU A 191 -16.97 2.27 1.63
CA LEU A 191 -16.92 1.07 0.78
C LEU A 191 -18.30 0.44 0.53
N ALA A 192 -19.18 0.40 1.55
CA ALA A 192 -20.53 -0.12 1.43
C ALA A 192 -21.40 0.75 0.50
N ALA A 193 -21.26 2.07 0.65
CA ALA A 193 -21.78 3.05 -0.29
C ALA A 193 -21.28 2.80 -1.72
N GLU A 194 -19.98 2.58 -1.90
CA GLU A 194 -19.43 2.32 -3.24
C GLU A 194 -19.99 1.04 -3.86
N GLN A 195 -20.15 -0.02 -3.08
CA GLN A 195 -20.74 -1.28 -3.55
C GLN A 195 -22.21 -1.08 -3.96
N ASN A 196 -22.95 -0.19 -3.28
CA ASN A 196 -24.37 0.11 -3.57
C ASN A 196 -24.64 1.64 -3.74
N PRO A 197 -24.82 2.12 -4.98
CA PRO A 197 -25.02 3.56 -5.28
C PRO A 197 -26.15 4.23 -4.49
N ASP A 198 -27.27 3.55 -4.23
CA ASP A 198 -28.38 4.13 -3.49
C ASP A 198 -28.08 4.25 -1.99
N LYS A 199 -27.31 3.29 -1.44
CA LYS A 199 -26.75 3.43 -0.09
C LYS A 199 -25.73 4.55 -0.01
N ALA A 200 -24.90 4.78 -1.04
CA ALA A 200 -23.99 5.93 -1.07
C ALA A 200 -24.73 7.26 -0.94
N ILE A 201 -25.80 7.42 -1.73
CA ILE A 201 -26.63 8.62 -1.70
C ILE A 201 -27.25 8.78 -0.33
N LYS A 202 -27.82 7.72 0.25
CA LYS A 202 -28.41 7.77 1.58
C LYS A 202 -27.38 8.15 2.65
N LEU A 203 -26.20 7.52 2.66
CA LEU A 203 -25.14 7.80 3.63
C LEU A 203 -24.62 9.23 3.53
N ILE A 204 -24.46 9.76 2.31
CA ILE A 204 -24.10 11.16 2.12
C ILE A 204 -25.21 12.05 2.68
N LYS A 205 -26.49 11.80 2.37
CA LYS A 205 -27.61 12.60 2.88
C LYS A 205 -27.71 12.57 4.41
N ASP A 206 -27.59 11.40 5.02
CA ASP A 206 -27.60 11.21 6.47
C ASP A 206 -26.39 11.90 7.13
N SER A 207 -25.22 11.88 6.47
CA SER A 207 -24.05 12.64 6.91
C SER A 207 -24.32 14.15 6.83
N LEU A 208 -24.82 14.67 5.71
CA LEU A 208 -25.11 16.09 5.51
C LEU A 208 -26.09 16.65 6.56
N ALA A 209 -26.99 15.83 7.08
CA ALA A 209 -27.86 16.21 8.18
C ALA A 209 -27.10 16.48 9.50
N LYS A 210 -25.98 15.79 9.73
CA LYS A 210 -25.15 15.87 10.93
C LYS A 210 -23.96 16.84 10.78
N GLY A 211 -23.42 17.00 9.57
CA GLY A 211 -22.27 17.84 9.24
C GLY A 211 -21.66 17.43 7.89
N ILE A 212 -20.78 18.24 7.32
CA ILE A 212 -20.16 17.97 6.03
C ILE A 212 -18.92 17.09 6.27
N SER A 213 -19.04 15.81 5.93
CA SER A 213 -17.93 14.85 6.06
C SER A 213 -16.96 14.94 4.88
N TRP A 214 -15.68 14.76 5.19
CA TRP A 214 -14.57 14.67 4.23
C TRP A 214 -14.72 13.50 3.24
N ASN A 215 -15.48 12.47 3.62
CA ASN A 215 -15.68 11.26 2.82
C ASN A 215 -16.66 11.42 1.66
N VAL A 216 -17.37 12.56 1.60
CA VAL A 216 -18.36 12.83 0.56
C VAL A 216 -17.69 12.95 -0.82
N LEU A 217 -16.50 13.55 -0.92
CA LEU A 217 -15.81 13.72 -2.21
C LEU A 217 -15.39 12.39 -2.86
N PRO A 218 -14.69 11.46 -2.18
CA PRO A 218 -14.39 10.14 -2.74
C PRO A 218 -15.65 9.38 -3.18
N LEU A 219 -16.74 9.50 -2.43
CA LEU A 219 -18.02 8.87 -2.78
C LEU A 219 -18.65 9.50 -4.02
N LEU A 220 -18.62 10.82 -4.17
CA LEU A 220 -19.07 11.50 -5.40
C LEU A 220 -18.26 11.05 -6.62
N GLN A 221 -16.94 10.95 -6.49
CA GLN A 221 -16.06 10.47 -7.57
C GLN A 221 -16.43 9.05 -8.02
N LYS A 222 -16.68 8.14 -7.07
CA LYS A 222 -17.02 6.75 -7.39
C LYS A 222 -18.46 6.59 -7.86
N LEU A 223 -19.40 7.35 -7.27
CA LEU A 223 -20.77 7.43 -7.77
C LEU A 223 -20.77 7.94 -9.21
N ASN A 224 -19.93 8.92 -9.55
CA ASN A 224 -19.81 9.42 -10.93
C ASN A 224 -19.34 8.38 -11.93
N GLN A 225 -18.52 7.40 -11.51
CA GLN A 225 -18.14 6.28 -12.38
C GLN A 225 -19.33 5.35 -12.68
N LYS A 226 -20.28 5.23 -11.76
CA LYS A 226 -21.44 4.31 -11.86
C LYS A 226 -22.69 4.97 -12.42
N ASP A 227 -22.98 6.19 -11.96
CA ASP A 227 -24.16 6.99 -12.29
C ASP A 227 -23.82 8.49 -12.18
N GLU A 228 -23.43 9.06 -13.31
CA GLU A 228 -23.05 10.47 -13.47
C GLU A 228 -24.19 11.44 -13.09
N LYS A 229 -25.45 11.07 -13.37
CA LYS A 229 -26.60 11.94 -13.06
C LYS A 229 -26.86 11.98 -11.56
N LYS A 230 -26.84 10.83 -10.88
CA LYS A 230 -26.98 10.78 -9.42
C LYS A 230 -25.81 11.47 -8.72
N ALA A 231 -24.59 11.36 -9.25
CA ALA A 231 -23.43 12.07 -8.73
C ALA A 231 -23.57 13.60 -8.85
N ALA A 232 -23.99 14.10 -10.02
CA ALA A 232 -24.23 15.53 -10.23
C ALA A 232 -25.31 16.09 -9.30
N ALA A 233 -26.46 15.41 -9.21
CA ALA A 233 -27.55 15.82 -8.32
C ALA A 233 -27.13 15.82 -6.85
N LEU A 234 -26.35 14.83 -6.42
CA LEU A 234 -25.84 14.77 -5.06
C LEU A 234 -24.79 15.85 -4.80
N ALA A 235 -23.95 16.18 -5.79
CA ALA A 235 -23.01 17.28 -5.69
C ALA A 235 -23.71 18.63 -5.49
N ASP A 236 -24.84 18.87 -6.18
CA ASP A 236 -25.68 20.05 -5.96
C ASP A 236 -26.18 20.12 -4.51
N GLU A 237 -26.68 19.02 -3.96
CA GLU A 237 -27.13 18.95 -2.57
C GLU A 237 -25.99 19.24 -1.57
N VAL A 238 -24.80 18.70 -1.84
CA VAL A 238 -23.60 18.91 -1.00
C VAL A 238 -23.15 20.37 -1.03
N VAL A 239 -23.02 20.96 -2.23
CA VAL A 239 -22.59 22.36 -2.38
C VAL A 239 -23.59 23.29 -1.72
N LYS A 240 -24.89 23.08 -1.96
CA LYS A 240 -25.95 23.85 -1.30
C LYS A 240 -25.86 23.76 0.22
N LYS A 241 -25.60 22.57 0.77
CA LYS A 241 -25.43 22.40 2.21
C LYS A 241 -24.22 23.19 2.74
N ILE A 242 -23.09 23.17 2.02
CA ILE A 242 -21.88 23.94 2.38
C ILE A 242 -22.18 25.44 2.37
N THR A 243 -22.86 25.95 1.35
CA THR A 243 -23.18 27.38 1.23
C THR A 243 -24.15 27.85 2.32
N ASP A 244 -25.10 26.99 2.73
CA ASP A 244 -26.09 27.28 3.77
C ASP A 244 -25.52 27.13 5.20
N THR A 245 -24.37 26.46 5.36
CA THR A 245 -23.76 26.21 6.68
C THR A 245 -22.89 27.38 7.12
N ASP A 246 -22.92 27.70 8.41
CA ASP A 246 -21.97 28.64 9.02
C ASP A 246 -20.63 27.95 9.28
N LEU A 247 -19.73 28.04 8.29
CA LEU A 247 -18.42 27.40 8.29
C LEU A 247 -17.47 27.94 9.38
N THR A 248 -17.79 29.06 10.03
CA THR A 248 -16.99 29.58 11.15
C THR A 248 -17.17 28.78 12.44
N LYS A 249 -18.30 28.05 12.56
CA LYS A 249 -18.70 27.36 13.80
C LYS A 249 -18.22 25.92 13.88
N ARG A 250 -17.89 25.28 12.75
CA ARG A 250 -17.54 23.86 12.68
C ARG A 250 -16.29 23.64 11.84
N ARG A 251 -15.21 23.25 12.50
CA ARG A 251 -13.89 23.02 11.88
C ARG A 251 -13.95 22.02 10.72
N GLU A 252 -14.69 20.93 10.93
CA GLU A 252 -14.82 19.84 9.95
C GLU A 252 -15.52 20.30 8.67
N ASP A 253 -16.54 21.15 8.80
CA ASP A 253 -17.31 21.64 7.66
C ASP A 253 -16.49 22.56 6.75
N LEU A 254 -15.75 23.52 7.33
CA LEU A 254 -14.85 24.40 6.57
C LEU A 254 -13.73 23.60 5.91
N GLY A 255 -13.13 22.66 6.64
CA GLY A 255 -12.07 21.84 6.07
C GLY A 255 -12.57 20.97 4.91
N ALA A 256 -13.77 20.39 5.01
CA ALA A 256 -14.36 19.65 3.90
C ALA A 256 -14.56 20.56 2.68
N ALA A 257 -15.11 21.75 2.87
CA ALA A 257 -15.26 22.77 1.82
C ALA A 257 -13.93 23.11 1.12
N ILE A 258 -12.85 23.30 1.90
CA ILE A 258 -11.50 23.56 1.36
C ILE A 258 -11.04 22.38 0.47
N ARG A 259 -11.21 21.13 0.93
CA ARG A 259 -10.82 19.95 0.14
C ARG A 259 -11.63 19.84 -1.17
N PHE A 260 -12.92 20.18 -1.15
CA PHE A 260 -13.74 20.23 -2.36
C PHE A 260 -13.21 21.25 -3.38
N LEU A 261 -12.88 22.46 -2.91
CA LEU A 261 -12.35 23.52 -3.77
C LEU A 261 -10.96 23.17 -4.34
N GLN A 262 -10.09 22.58 -3.53
CA GLN A 262 -8.78 22.10 -3.97
C GLN A 262 -8.91 21.02 -5.05
N TYR A 263 -9.77 20.02 -4.83
CA TYR A 263 -10.05 19.01 -5.83
C TYR A 263 -10.56 19.62 -7.14
N ALA A 264 -11.50 20.57 -7.08
CA ALA A 264 -12.07 21.17 -8.28
C ALA A 264 -11.05 21.99 -9.09
N THR A 265 -10.07 22.60 -8.41
CA THR A 265 -9.06 23.46 -9.06
C THR A 265 -7.82 22.72 -9.53
N ASN A 266 -7.47 21.63 -8.84
CA ASN A 266 -6.35 20.78 -9.18
C ASN A 266 -6.75 19.30 -8.97
N PRO A 267 -7.61 18.74 -9.84
CA PRO A 267 -8.06 17.38 -9.66
C PRO A 267 -6.91 16.44 -9.99
N ASN A 268 -6.69 15.44 -9.14
CA ASN A 268 -5.68 14.42 -9.40
C ASN A 268 -5.92 13.80 -10.79
N ALA A 269 -4.84 13.67 -11.58
CA ALA A 269 -4.91 13.02 -12.88
C ALA A 269 -5.46 11.59 -12.69
N PRO A 270 -6.45 11.17 -13.49
CA PRO A 270 -6.98 9.82 -13.39
C PRO A 270 -5.85 8.82 -13.66
N LYS A 271 -5.72 7.80 -12.80
CA LYS A 271 -4.66 6.79 -12.92
C LYS A 271 -4.82 5.94 -14.19
N ASN A 272 -6.02 5.93 -14.77
CA ASN A 272 -6.36 5.21 -15.98
C ASN A 272 -7.12 6.15 -16.94
N THR A 273 -6.71 6.20 -18.20
CA THR A 273 -7.34 7.02 -19.25
C THR A 273 -8.81 6.66 -19.53
N LYS A 274 -9.29 5.52 -19.01
CA LYS A 274 -10.70 5.10 -19.12
C LYS A 274 -11.61 5.58 -17.98
N GLU A 275 -11.08 6.13 -16.89
CA GLU A 275 -11.88 6.59 -15.75
C GLU A 275 -12.48 7.97 -16.00
N LYS A 276 -13.81 8.12 -15.81
CA LYS A 276 -14.49 9.41 -15.94
C LYS A 276 -14.20 10.29 -14.73
N GLN A 277 -13.47 11.37 -14.89
CA GLN A 277 -13.18 12.29 -13.79
C GLN A 277 -14.45 13.05 -13.38
N PHE A 278 -14.83 12.98 -12.10
CA PHE A 278 -15.91 13.80 -11.55
C PHE A 278 -15.52 15.28 -11.57
N LYS A 279 -16.43 16.15 -12.02
CA LYS A 279 -16.20 17.59 -12.10
C LYS A 279 -17.39 18.33 -11.47
N PHE A 280 -17.07 19.33 -10.65
CA PHE A 280 -18.05 20.33 -10.25
C PHE A 280 -18.38 21.22 -11.45
N THR A 281 -19.61 21.74 -11.48
CA THR A 281 -19.99 22.78 -12.43
C THR A 281 -19.31 24.10 -12.08
N ASP A 282 -19.16 25.00 -13.06
CA ASP A 282 -18.54 26.31 -12.82
C ASP A 282 -19.32 27.14 -11.77
N SER A 283 -20.65 26.99 -11.73
CA SER A 283 -21.50 27.62 -10.71
C SER A 283 -21.19 27.07 -9.31
N GLN A 284 -21.19 25.75 -9.16
CA GLN A 284 -20.86 25.09 -7.89
C GLN A 284 -19.47 25.51 -7.39
N LEU A 285 -18.50 25.57 -8.31
CA LEU A 285 -17.13 25.97 -8.00
C LEU A 285 -17.04 27.42 -7.51
N LYS A 286 -17.75 28.33 -8.19
CA LYS A 286 -17.82 29.73 -7.81
C LYS A 286 -18.50 29.90 -6.45
N ASP A 287 -19.62 29.22 -6.21
CA ASP A 287 -20.36 29.29 -4.95
C ASP A 287 -19.53 28.80 -3.77
N LEU A 288 -18.81 27.68 -3.93
CA LEU A 288 -17.86 27.18 -2.93
C LEU A 288 -16.74 28.20 -2.66
N ALA A 289 -16.13 28.75 -3.73
CA ALA A 289 -15.03 29.70 -3.60
C ALA A 289 -15.44 31.00 -2.90
N VAL A 290 -16.60 31.55 -3.25
CA VAL A 290 -17.16 32.74 -2.60
C VAL A 290 -17.45 32.45 -1.13
N LYS A 291 -18.11 31.32 -0.82
CA LYS A 291 -18.43 30.95 0.56
C LYS A 291 -17.18 30.80 1.43
N ILE A 292 -16.15 30.13 0.92
CA ILE A 292 -14.88 29.93 1.63
C ILE A 292 -14.16 31.26 1.84
N ALA A 293 -14.07 32.09 0.80
CA ALA A 293 -13.48 33.42 0.89
C ALA A 293 -14.19 34.28 1.94
N ASP A 294 -15.53 34.36 1.90
CA ASP A 294 -16.31 35.13 2.84
C ASP A 294 -16.17 34.60 4.28
N THR A 295 -16.06 33.28 4.45
CA THR A 295 -15.80 32.66 5.76
C THR A 295 -14.45 33.12 6.32
N PHE A 296 -13.38 33.13 5.52
CA PHE A 296 -12.06 33.59 5.97
C PHE A 296 -11.99 35.09 6.29
N LEU A 297 -12.86 35.90 5.68
CA LEU A 297 -12.95 37.32 5.98
C LEU A 297 -13.72 37.60 7.27
N GLN A 298 -14.46 36.64 7.80
CA GLN A 298 -15.12 36.74 9.10
C GLN A 298 -14.12 36.55 10.26
N PRO A 299 -14.46 37.00 11.48
CA PRO A 299 -13.66 36.71 12.67
C PRO A 299 -13.61 35.20 12.95
N ILE A 300 -12.49 34.57 12.60
CA ILE A 300 -12.21 33.16 12.89
C ILE A 300 -11.32 33.09 14.14
N ASN A 301 -11.84 32.47 15.20
CA ASN A 301 -11.13 32.29 16.48
C ASN A 301 -10.36 30.95 16.56
N SER A 302 -10.23 30.23 15.44
CA SER A 302 -9.47 28.98 15.36
C SER A 302 -8.26 29.15 14.48
N LEU A 303 -7.09 28.98 15.07
CA LEU A 303 -5.83 29.06 14.34
C LEU A 303 -5.71 27.99 13.24
N GLU A 304 -6.26 26.79 13.48
CA GLU A 304 -6.25 25.69 12.52
C GLU A 304 -7.10 26.03 11.29
N LEU A 305 -8.25 26.67 11.50
CA LEU A 305 -9.07 27.19 10.41
C LEU A 305 -8.33 28.27 9.63
N THR A 306 -7.62 29.16 10.32
CA THR A 306 -6.85 30.21 9.67
C THR A 306 -5.64 29.69 8.89
N MET A 307 -5.03 28.58 9.31
CA MET A 307 -3.97 27.92 8.53
C MET A 307 -4.49 27.34 7.22
N GLY A 308 -5.74 26.85 7.21
CA GLY A 308 -6.42 26.37 5.99
C GLY A 308 -6.53 27.42 4.88
N MET A 309 -6.52 28.71 5.24
CA MET A 309 -6.53 29.82 4.29
C MET A 309 -5.34 29.75 3.33
N THR A 310 -4.13 29.55 3.85
CA THR A 310 -2.89 29.51 3.05
C THR A 310 -2.94 28.42 1.98
N GLN A 311 -3.55 27.29 2.29
CA GLN A 311 -3.62 26.12 1.41
C GLN A 311 -4.56 26.31 0.20
N VAL A 312 -5.48 27.29 0.26
CA VAL A 312 -6.52 27.48 -0.76
C VAL A 312 -6.41 28.82 -1.50
N MET A 313 -5.47 29.69 -1.08
CA MET A 313 -5.20 30.97 -1.76
C MET A 313 -4.99 30.84 -3.29
N PRO A 314 -4.22 29.86 -3.82
CA PRO A 314 -4.05 29.72 -5.27
C PRO A 314 -5.37 29.38 -5.99
N SER A 315 -6.20 28.54 -5.37
CA SER A 315 -7.53 28.19 -5.89
C SER A 315 -8.47 29.39 -5.89
N LEU A 316 -8.46 30.18 -4.82
CA LEU A 316 -9.26 31.41 -4.71
C LEU A 316 -8.81 32.47 -5.71
N GLU A 317 -7.51 32.63 -5.94
CA GLU A 317 -6.98 33.60 -6.92
C GLU A 317 -7.45 33.30 -8.34
N LYS A 318 -7.61 32.01 -8.68
CA LYS A 318 -8.10 31.57 -9.99
C LYS A 318 -9.61 31.78 -10.18
N ILE A 319 -10.41 31.68 -9.12
CA ILE A 319 -11.89 31.64 -9.23
C ILE A 319 -12.55 32.96 -8.78
N VAL A 320 -12.04 33.57 -7.71
CA VAL A 320 -12.55 34.80 -7.09
C VAL A 320 -11.43 35.84 -6.88
N PRO A 321 -10.73 36.25 -7.96
CA PRO A 321 -9.61 37.19 -7.87
C PRO A 321 -9.97 38.51 -7.16
N GLU A 322 -11.23 38.93 -7.25
CA GLU A 322 -11.76 40.15 -6.62
C GLU A 322 -11.69 40.14 -5.09
N LYS A 323 -11.65 38.96 -4.44
CA LYS A 323 -11.54 38.82 -2.98
C LYS A 323 -10.08 38.80 -2.48
N MET A 324 -9.12 38.62 -3.38
CA MET A 324 -7.71 38.40 -3.04
C MET A 324 -7.03 39.52 -2.25
N PRO A 325 -7.28 40.82 -2.52
CA PRO A 325 -6.66 41.90 -1.74
C PRO A 325 -7.00 41.81 -0.24
N LEU A 326 -8.28 41.57 0.07
CA LEU A 326 -8.77 41.45 1.45
C LEU A 326 -8.24 40.18 2.13
N LEU A 327 -8.22 39.06 1.40
CA LEU A 327 -7.69 37.80 1.90
C LEU A 327 -6.18 37.90 2.20
N LYS A 328 -5.37 38.49 1.31
CA LYS A 328 -3.93 38.70 1.53
C LYS A 328 -3.66 39.59 2.75
N GLN A 329 -4.47 40.63 2.94
CA GLN A 329 -4.41 41.49 4.12
C GLN A 329 -4.71 40.69 5.40
N LYS A 330 -5.79 39.90 5.41
CA LYS A 330 -6.19 39.08 6.55
C LYS A 330 -5.14 38.03 6.91
N GLN A 331 -4.55 37.37 5.91
CA GLN A 331 -3.48 36.40 6.10
C GLN A 331 -2.26 37.06 6.79
N THR A 332 -1.88 38.25 6.34
CA THR A 332 -0.74 38.99 6.93
C THR A 332 -0.98 39.35 8.40
N GLU A 333 -2.20 39.79 8.73
CA GLU A 333 -2.62 40.10 10.11
C GLU A 333 -2.50 38.87 11.03
N VAL A 334 -2.99 37.73 10.57
CA VAL A 334 -2.94 36.47 11.32
C VAL A 334 -1.50 36.02 11.52
N MET A 335 -0.70 36.01 10.46
CA MET A 335 0.69 35.53 10.49
C MET A 335 1.55 36.37 11.45
N LYS A 336 1.29 37.68 11.52
CA LYS A 336 1.94 38.58 12.47
C LYS A 336 1.68 38.17 13.92
N ASN A 337 0.45 37.75 14.22
CA ASN A 337 -0.04 37.44 15.56
C ASN A 337 0.05 35.95 15.95
N LEU A 338 0.71 35.12 15.14
CA LEU A 338 0.89 33.69 15.43
C LEU A 338 1.72 33.46 16.72
N PRO A 339 1.32 32.51 17.59
CA PRO A 339 2.15 32.04 18.69
C PRO A 339 3.51 31.50 18.21
N PRO A 340 4.61 31.70 18.96
CA PRO A 340 5.96 31.24 18.58
C PRO A 340 6.06 29.74 18.26
N GLU A 341 5.31 28.89 18.96
CA GLU A 341 5.25 27.44 18.77
C GLU A 341 4.70 27.06 17.38
N LEU A 342 3.72 27.82 16.88
CA LEU A 342 3.06 27.54 15.61
C LEU A 342 3.82 28.12 14.42
N LYS A 343 4.55 29.22 14.63
CA LYS A 343 5.56 29.69 13.67
C LYS A 343 6.62 28.61 13.42
N ARG A 344 7.01 27.85 14.46
CA ARG A 344 7.92 26.70 14.33
C ARG A 344 7.30 25.53 13.55
N ILE A 345 6.03 25.20 13.80
CA ILE A 345 5.30 24.16 13.04
C ILE A 345 5.20 24.51 11.55
N GLN A 346 4.93 25.77 11.20
CA GLN A 346 4.86 26.21 9.81
C GLN A 346 6.23 26.19 9.12
N GLN A 347 7.31 26.50 9.84
CA GLN A 347 8.68 26.31 9.33
C GLN A 347 8.98 24.84 9.06
N ARG A 348 8.49 23.94 9.91
CA ARG A 348 8.62 22.49 9.74
C ARG A 348 7.90 21.97 8.50
N GLU A 349 6.72 22.49 8.16
CA GLU A 349 5.98 22.08 6.93
C GLU A 349 6.75 22.41 5.64
N LYS A 350 7.54 23.49 5.60
CA LYS A 350 8.36 23.83 4.43
C LYS A 350 9.40 22.76 4.08
N LEU A 351 9.89 22.01 5.07
CA LEU A 351 10.86 20.92 4.86
C LEU A 351 10.28 19.75 4.06
N TRP A 352 8.95 19.62 4.09
CA TRP A 352 8.19 18.58 3.43
C TRP A 352 7.57 19.05 2.10
N ASN A 353 7.89 20.26 1.67
CA ASN A 353 7.43 20.78 0.39
C ASN A 353 8.03 19.94 -0.75
N PRO A 354 7.22 19.27 -1.58
CA PRO A 354 7.72 18.50 -2.72
C PRO A 354 8.52 19.36 -3.72
N ASN A 355 8.26 20.67 -3.76
CA ASN A 355 8.92 21.62 -4.66
C ASN A 355 10.19 22.27 -4.08
N SER A 356 10.59 21.98 -2.84
CA SER A 356 11.84 22.52 -2.29
C SER A 356 13.06 22.01 -3.05
N THR A 357 14.09 22.84 -3.18
CA THR A 357 15.35 22.41 -3.80
C THR A 357 16.27 21.73 -2.78
N PRO A 358 17.19 20.84 -3.21
CA PRO A 358 18.25 20.31 -2.34
C PRO A 358 19.05 21.40 -1.63
N GLU A 359 19.32 22.50 -2.32
CA GLU A 359 20.06 23.65 -1.80
C GLU A 359 19.30 24.36 -0.67
N GLU A 360 17.99 24.57 -0.84
CA GLU A 360 17.13 25.15 0.19
C GLU A 360 17.10 24.27 1.45
N LEU A 361 16.94 22.95 1.28
CA LEU A 361 16.93 22.01 2.40
C LEU A 361 18.26 22.02 3.15
N LEU A 362 19.39 22.02 2.44
CA LEU A 362 20.72 22.13 3.05
C LEU A 362 20.89 23.43 3.85
N ALA A 363 20.42 24.56 3.30
CA ALA A 363 20.49 25.86 3.96
C ALA A 363 19.62 25.95 5.23
N ASP A 364 18.54 25.16 5.29
CA ASP A 364 17.63 25.13 6.43
C ASP A 364 18.06 24.12 7.52
N LEU A 365 18.90 23.12 7.22
CA LEU A 365 19.38 22.11 8.20
C LEU A 365 19.88 22.70 9.54
N PRO A 366 20.66 23.80 9.59
CA PRO A 366 21.13 24.36 10.85
C PRO A 366 20.01 24.92 11.74
N LYS A 367 18.83 25.19 11.17
CA LYS A 367 17.67 25.75 11.88
C LYS A 367 16.79 24.65 12.52
N LEU A 368 17.11 23.38 12.27
CA LEU A 368 16.29 22.23 12.65
C LEU A 368 16.77 21.58 13.93
N ASN A 369 15.83 20.98 14.68
CA ASN A 369 16.18 20.08 15.78
C ASN A 369 16.57 18.68 15.26
N GLU A 370 17.12 17.84 16.14
CA GLU A 370 17.64 16.50 15.77
C GLU A 370 16.57 15.59 15.12
N TYR A 371 15.34 15.63 15.60
CA TYR A 371 14.25 14.85 15.01
C TYR A 371 13.91 15.33 13.59
N GLU A 372 13.84 16.64 13.38
CA GLU A 372 13.56 17.26 12.08
C GLU A 372 14.69 17.02 11.07
N LYS A 373 15.94 16.99 11.54
CA LYS A 373 17.10 16.69 10.69
C LYS A 373 17.01 15.30 10.06
N VAL A 374 16.61 14.28 10.81
CA VAL A 374 16.47 12.90 10.27
C VAL A 374 15.55 12.89 9.06
N SER A 375 14.40 13.55 9.18
CA SER A 375 13.43 13.70 8.10
C SER A 375 13.95 14.55 6.94
N ALA A 376 14.57 15.69 7.23
CA ALA A 376 15.13 16.58 6.21
C ALA A 376 16.24 15.87 5.40
N TYR A 377 17.08 15.05 6.03
CA TYR A 377 18.08 14.25 5.34
C TYR A 377 17.44 13.27 4.36
N GLN A 378 16.37 12.55 4.75
CA GLN A 378 15.67 11.63 3.85
C GLN A 378 15.08 12.35 2.63
N SER A 379 14.46 13.52 2.82
CA SER A 379 13.94 14.34 1.72
C SER A 379 15.06 14.82 0.79
N LEU A 380 16.16 15.30 1.39
CA LEU A 380 17.34 15.76 0.67
C LEU A 380 17.99 14.66 -0.16
N THR A 381 18.22 13.46 0.41
CA THR A 381 18.84 12.34 -0.32
C THR A 381 18.00 11.90 -1.51
N GLY A 382 16.67 11.86 -1.34
CA GLY A 382 15.73 11.55 -2.43
C GLY A 382 15.79 12.53 -3.58
N LYS A 383 15.85 13.85 -3.29
CA LYS A 383 15.97 14.88 -4.32
C LYS A 383 17.33 14.87 -5.02
N ILE A 384 18.42 14.66 -4.27
CA ILE A 384 19.77 14.54 -4.85
C ILE A 384 19.84 13.35 -5.82
N ALA A 385 19.21 12.21 -5.49
CA ALA A 385 19.22 11.04 -6.35
C ALA A 385 18.59 11.28 -7.74
N GLN A 386 17.69 12.28 -7.85
CA GLN A 386 17.04 12.66 -9.11
C GLN A 386 17.88 13.62 -9.97
N ILE A 387 18.99 14.16 -9.44
CA ILE A 387 19.87 15.06 -10.20
C ILE A 387 20.65 14.27 -11.25
N GLU A 388 20.61 14.74 -12.50
CA GLU A 388 21.39 14.15 -13.60
C GLU A 388 22.83 14.65 -13.63
N ASP A 389 23.05 15.93 -13.32
CA ASP A 389 24.39 16.53 -13.22
C ASP A 389 25.17 15.93 -12.04
N GLU A 390 26.15 15.08 -12.35
CA GLU A 390 27.01 14.41 -11.38
C GLU A 390 27.85 15.36 -10.55
N SER A 391 28.35 16.44 -11.16
CA SER A 391 29.18 17.42 -10.43
C SER A 391 28.34 18.15 -9.40
N ARG A 392 27.11 18.53 -9.78
CA ARG A 392 26.15 19.15 -8.86
C ARG A 392 25.75 18.19 -7.75
N ALA A 393 25.41 16.95 -8.07
CA ALA A 393 24.99 15.97 -7.07
C ALA A 393 26.09 15.69 -6.04
N LYS A 394 27.34 15.45 -6.49
CA LYS A 394 28.49 15.21 -5.60
C LYS A 394 28.74 16.40 -4.68
N LYS A 395 28.72 17.63 -5.21
CA LYS A 395 28.88 18.85 -4.42
C LYS A 395 27.82 18.98 -3.33
N LEU A 396 26.56 18.64 -3.64
CA LEU A 396 25.47 18.66 -2.65
C LEU A 396 25.63 17.57 -1.59
N ILE A 397 26.09 16.37 -1.97
CA ILE A 397 26.36 15.27 -1.04
C ILE A 397 27.48 15.65 -0.07
N GLU A 398 28.57 16.25 -0.57
CA GLU A 398 29.70 16.71 0.25
C GLU A 398 29.29 17.77 1.27
N GLN A 399 28.28 18.59 0.95
CA GLN A 399 27.73 19.62 1.84
C GLN A 399 26.84 19.05 2.96
N ILE A 400 26.48 17.77 2.93
CA ILE A 400 25.71 17.13 4.00
C ILE A 400 26.60 17.02 5.26
N PRO A 401 26.25 17.66 6.39
CA PRO A 401 27.12 17.67 7.57
C PRO A 401 27.22 16.31 8.28
N ASP A 402 26.12 15.56 8.30
CA ASP A 402 26.05 14.25 8.96
C ASP A 402 26.66 13.16 8.07
N GLU A 403 27.66 12.44 8.59
CA GLU A 403 28.40 11.42 7.84
C GLU A 403 27.50 10.27 7.38
N LYS A 404 26.57 9.82 8.23
CA LYS A 404 25.67 8.71 7.89
C LYS A 404 24.69 9.13 6.79
N ALA A 405 24.11 10.32 6.89
CA ALA A 405 23.24 10.89 5.87
C ALA A 405 24.00 11.12 4.55
N ARG A 406 25.25 11.56 4.60
CA ARG A 406 26.13 11.74 3.44
C ARG A 406 26.41 10.41 2.74
N GLN A 407 26.77 9.37 3.48
CA GLN A 407 26.95 8.02 2.95
C GLN A 407 25.66 7.50 2.29
N ASN A 408 24.52 7.63 2.97
CA ASN A 408 23.22 7.22 2.44
C ASN A 408 22.86 7.99 1.15
N ALA A 409 23.12 9.31 1.10
CA ALA A 409 22.87 10.12 -0.08
C ALA A 409 23.72 9.67 -1.27
N ASN A 410 25.00 9.36 -1.02
CA ASN A 410 25.90 8.83 -2.03
C ASN A 410 25.42 7.46 -2.55
N GLU A 411 25.08 6.53 -1.66
CA GLU A 411 24.54 5.22 -2.03
C GLU A 411 23.25 5.33 -2.85
N GLN A 412 22.33 6.23 -2.47
CA GLN A 412 21.07 6.44 -3.17
C GLN A 412 21.26 7.10 -4.54
N TYR A 413 22.20 8.05 -4.64
CA TYR A 413 22.57 8.68 -5.91
C TYR A 413 23.20 7.66 -6.89
N GLU A 414 24.19 6.88 -6.43
CA GLU A 414 24.82 5.85 -7.26
C GLU A 414 23.81 4.80 -7.71
N SER A 415 22.88 4.41 -6.83
CA SER A 415 21.76 3.55 -7.19
C SER A 415 20.91 4.13 -8.34
N ALA A 416 20.50 5.40 -8.22
CA ALA A 416 19.68 6.04 -9.25
C ALA A 416 20.44 6.18 -10.58
N LYS A 417 21.74 6.48 -10.51
CA LYS A 417 22.65 6.54 -11.66
C LYS A 417 22.75 5.19 -12.38
N ILE A 418 22.94 4.09 -11.65
CA ILE A 418 22.97 2.73 -12.22
C ILE A 418 21.68 2.44 -12.99
N SER A 419 20.51 2.74 -12.40
CA SER A 419 19.22 2.54 -13.06
C SER A 419 19.06 3.40 -14.32
N ARG A 420 19.50 4.66 -14.32
CA ARG A 420 19.47 5.53 -15.52
C ARG A 420 20.35 4.96 -16.64
N ILE A 421 21.59 4.59 -16.34
CA ILE A 421 22.55 4.04 -17.30
C ILE A 421 22.03 2.72 -17.91
N ALA A 422 21.42 1.87 -17.10
CA ALA A 422 20.80 0.64 -17.59
C ALA A 422 19.62 0.91 -18.53
N LYS A 423 18.78 1.92 -18.23
CA LYS A 423 17.66 2.35 -19.08
C LYS A 423 18.12 2.91 -20.42
N GLU A 424 19.27 3.56 -20.47
CA GLU A 424 19.93 4.01 -21.70
C GLU A 424 20.53 2.86 -22.53
N GLY A 425 20.41 1.60 -22.08
CA GLY A 425 20.92 0.42 -22.79
C GLY A 425 22.42 0.16 -22.54
N LYS A 426 23.08 0.91 -21.67
CA LYS A 426 24.52 0.78 -21.36
C LYS A 426 24.75 -0.24 -20.24
N LEU A 427 24.33 -1.49 -20.49
CA LEU A 427 24.33 -2.53 -19.45
C LEU A 427 25.72 -2.81 -18.86
N ASP A 428 26.77 -2.89 -19.67
CA ASP A 428 28.12 -3.19 -19.17
C ASP A 428 28.64 -2.10 -18.23
N GLN A 429 28.29 -0.84 -18.51
CA GLN A 429 28.63 0.27 -17.63
C GLN A 429 27.85 0.19 -16.32
N ALA A 430 26.55 -0.14 -16.38
CA ALA A 430 25.75 -0.37 -15.19
C ALA A 430 26.31 -1.51 -14.32
N LYS A 431 26.67 -2.65 -14.94
CA LYS A 431 27.33 -3.77 -14.24
C LYS A 431 28.65 -3.37 -13.60
N LYS A 432 29.48 -2.61 -14.30
CA LYS A 432 30.76 -2.12 -13.77
C LYS A 432 30.55 -1.21 -12.56
N LEU A 433 29.57 -0.31 -12.61
CA LEU A 433 29.22 0.55 -11.48
C LEU A 433 28.70 -0.26 -10.29
N ILE A 434 27.88 -1.28 -10.53
CA ILE A 434 27.45 -2.21 -9.49
C ILE A 434 28.66 -2.92 -8.85
N GLY A 435 29.59 -3.45 -9.66
CA GLY A 435 30.79 -4.11 -9.16
C GLY A 435 31.68 -3.22 -8.28
N ASN A 436 31.59 -1.89 -8.44
CA ASN A 436 32.33 -0.92 -7.63
C ASN A 436 31.61 -0.52 -6.33
N LEU A 437 30.37 -0.98 -6.09
CA LEU A 437 29.67 -0.71 -4.84
C LEU A 437 30.35 -1.44 -3.68
N GLY A 438 30.52 -0.77 -2.54
CA GLY A 438 31.26 -1.32 -1.39
C GLY A 438 30.56 -2.44 -0.62
N LYS A 439 29.27 -2.68 -0.82
CA LYS A 439 28.46 -3.66 -0.07
C LYS A 439 27.88 -4.73 -1.01
N LYS A 440 28.19 -6.00 -0.76
CA LYS A 440 27.67 -7.17 -1.53
C LYS A 440 26.13 -7.20 -1.58
N LYS A 441 25.47 -7.00 -0.43
CA LYS A 441 24.01 -6.85 -0.33
C LYS A 441 23.43 -5.88 -1.34
N THR A 442 24.04 -4.69 -1.45
CA THR A 442 23.61 -3.68 -2.43
C THR A 442 23.84 -4.16 -3.85
N GLN A 443 24.96 -4.83 -4.13
CA GLN A 443 25.25 -5.40 -5.46
C GLN A 443 24.19 -6.41 -5.88
N ILE A 444 23.85 -7.37 -5.01
CA ILE A 444 22.82 -8.39 -5.23
C ILE A 444 21.48 -7.71 -5.53
N GLN A 445 21.04 -6.78 -4.69
CA GLN A 445 19.80 -6.04 -4.89
C GLN A 445 19.74 -5.31 -6.23
N LYS A 446 20.83 -4.68 -6.67
CA LYS A 446 20.86 -3.98 -7.98
C LYS A 446 20.85 -4.95 -9.16
N LEU A 447 21.58 -6.06 -9.07
CA LEU A 447 21.58 -7.08 -10.12
C LEU A 447 20.19 -7.71 -10.28
N VAL A 448 19.52 -8.05 -9.17
CA VAL A 448 18.15 -8.59 -9.18
C VAL A 448 17.17 -7.56 -9.75
N ALA A 449 17.24 -6.30 -9.31
CA ALA A 449 16.37 -5.24 -9.82
C ALA A 449 16.53 -5.03 -11.34
N LEU A 450 17.77 -4.98 -11.83
CA LEU A 450 18.04 -4.88 -13.28
C LEU A 450 17.54 -6.13 -14.01
N ALA A 451 17.76 -7.32 -13.47
CA ALA A 451 17.30 -8.55 -14.09
C ALA A 451 15.77 -8.55 -14.26
N MET A 452 15.04 -8.12 -13.23
CA MET A 452 13.59 -7.98 -13.29
C MET A 452 13.15 -6.93 -14.32
N GLU A 453 13.87 -5.79 -14.44
CA GLU A 453 13.57 -4.75 -15.42
C GLU A 453 13.76 -5.24 -16.87
N PHE A 454 14.85 -5.97 -17.14
CA PHE A 454 15.08 -6.57 -18.46
C PHE A 454 14.06 -7.67 -18.76
N HIS A 455 13.73 -8.53 -17.78
CA HIS A 455 12.73 -9.58 -17.98
C HIS A 455 11.35 -9.02 -18.39
N LYS A 456 10.94 -7.87 -17.83
CA LYS A 456 9.68 -7.19 -18.17
C LYS A 456 9.56 -6.74 -19.63
N LYS A 457 10.67 -6.64 -20.38
CA LYS A 457 10.65 -6.25 -21.80
C LYS A 457 10.22 -7.41 -22.72
N GLU A 458 10.21 -8.64 -22.19
CA GLU A 458 9.74 -9.86 -22.86
C GLU A 458 10.43 -10.25 -24.18
N THR A 459 11.52 -9.58 -24.59
CA THR A 459 12.32 -10.02 -25.74
C THR A 459 13.26 -11.17 -25.37
N GLU A 460 13.58 -12.03 -26.34
CA GLU A 460 14.50 -13.17 -26.12
C GLU A 460 15.87 -12.71 -25.60
N LYS A 461 16.42 -11.66 -26.21
CA LYS A 461 17.69 -11.04 -25.81
C LYS A 461 17.62 -10.50 -24.38
N ASP A 462 16.55 -9.79 -24.02
CA ASP A 462 16.41 -9.24 -22.67
C ASP A 462 16.20 -10.34 -21.61
N ARG A 463 15.57 -11.46 -21.96
CA ARG A 463 15.45 -12.63 -21.07
C ARG A 463 16.81 -13.29 -20.81
N GLU A 464 17.65 -13.41 -21.83
CA GLU A 464 19.02 -13.92 -21.66
C GLU A 464 19.86 -12.99 -20.77
N VAL A 465 19.75 -11.68 -21.00
CA VAL A 465 20.38 -10.65 -20.17
C VAL A 465 19.93 -10.77 -18.71
N ALA A 466 18.61 -10.87 -18.47
CA ALA A 466 18.05 -11.04 -17.14
C ALA A 466 18.58 -12.30 -16.45
N LEU A 467 18.66 -13.42 -17.18
CA LEU A 467 19.21 -14.67 -16.64
C LEU A 467 20.69 -14.52 -16.25
N ASN A 468 21.50 -13.84 -17.07
CA ASN A 468 22.91 -13.62 -16.77
C ASN A 468 23.10 -12.67 -15.58
N LEU A 469 22.31 -11.60 -15.48
CA LEU A 469 22.29 -10.74 -14.29
C LEU A 469 21.93 -11.50 -13.01
N MET A 470 20.98 -12.44 -13.09
CA MET A 470 20.65 -13.29 -11.93
C MET A 470 21.76 -14.27 -11.56
N LYS A 471 22.49 -14.82 -12.54
CA LYS A 471 23.68 -15.65 -12.26
C LYS A 471 24.75 -14.83 -11.54
N ASP A 472 24.99 -13.60 -11.98
CA ASP A 472 25.91 -12.68 -11.32
C ASP A 472 25.46 -12.42 -9.87
N ALA A 473 24.17 -12.13 -9.65
CA ALA A 473 23.61 -11.92 -8.31
C ALA A 473 23.78 -13.15 -7.41
N LYS A 474 23.45 -14.34 -7.92
CA LYS A 474 23.60 -15.60 -7.20
C LYS A 474 25.05 -15.88 -6.82
N SER A 475 26.02 -15.57 -7.68
CA SER A 475 27.44 -15.79 -7.40
C SER A 475 27.99 -14.95 -6.24
N LEU A 476 27.29 -13.87 -5.88
CA LEU A 476 27.64 -13.01 -4.74
C LEU A 476 26.99 -13.45 -3.44
N ALA A 477 25.88 -14.19 -3.50
CA ALA A 477 25.15 -14.67 -2.33
C ALA A 477 25.78 -15.96 -1.78
N ASN A 478 25.72 -16.16 -0.46
CA ASN A 478 26.11 -17.42 0.15
C ASN A 478 25.02 -18.48 -0.15
N GLU A 479 25.40 -19.63 -0.71
CA GLU A 479 24.47 -20.74 -0.99
C GLU A 479 23.95 -21.39 0.30
N TYR A 480 24.71 -21.30 1.38
CA TYR A 480 24.36 -21.80 2.71
C TYR A 480 24.47 -20.66 3.73
N PRO A 481 23.43 -19.81 3.84
CA PRO A 481 23.48 -18.63 4.69
C PRO A 481 23.63 -19.03 6.16
N GLU A 482 24.58 -18.40 6.86
CA GLU A 482 24.88 -18.68 8.27
C GLU A 482 24.24 -17.65 9.22
N ASP A 483 23.83 -16.49 8.69
CA ASP A 483 23.17 -15.43 9.44
C ASP A 483 21.97 -14.82 8.70
N GLU A 484 21.31 -13.88 9.38
CA GLU A 484 20.11 -13.22 8.87
C GLU A 484 20.37 -12.33 7.65
N ASP A 485 21.55 -11.70 7.57
CA ASP A 485 21.90 -10.84 6.44
C ASP A 485 22.20 -11.68 5.19
N GLU A 486 22.94 -12.78 5.33
CA GLU A 486 23.19 -13.72 4.23
C GLU A 486 21.90 -14.39 3.75
N LEU A 487 20.99 -14.75 4.66
CA LEU A 487 19.70 -15.31 4.28
C LEU A 487 18.83 -14.28 3.56
N ASN A 488 18.84 -13.02 3.99
CA ASN A 488 18.14 -11.94 3.29
C ASN A 488 18.69 -11.75 1.86
N ASP A 489 20.02 -11.80 1.69
CA ASP A 489 20.68 -11.71 0.39
C ASP A 489 20.28 -12.87 -0.53
N LEU A 490 20.28 -14.11 0.00
CA LEU A 490 19.85 -15.29 -0.76
C LEU A 490 18.35 -15.22 -1.12
N MET A 491 17.50 -14.74 -0.22
CA MET A 491 16.07 -14.59 -0.48
C MET A 491 15.74 -13.48 -1.49
N GLU A 492 16.61 -12.47 -1.66
CA GLU A 492 16.51 -11.51 -2.78
C GLU A 492 16.85 -12.19 -4.12
N VAL A 493 17.81 -13.13 -4.13
CA VAL A 493 18.09 -13.96 -5.32
C VAL A 493 16.91 -14.89 -5.64
N VAL A 494 16.30 -15.53 -4.64
CA VAL A 494 15.07 -16.33 -4.80
C VAL A 494 13.95 -15.51 -5.42
N LYS A 495 13.73 -14.28 -4.95
CA LYS A 495 12.73 -13.35 -5.50
C LYS A 495 12.94 -13.11 -7.00
N GLY A 496 14.17 -12.84 -7.43
CA GLY A 496 14.46 -12.63 -8.86
C GLY A 496 14.24 -13.89 -9.69
N TYR A 497 14.75 -15.05 -9.24
CA TYR A 497 14.57 -16.30 -9.96
C TYR A 497 13.13 -16.79 -9.98
N ALA A 498 12.31 -16.49 -8.96
CA ALA A 498 10.91 -16.91 -8.93
C ALA A 498 10.11 -16.38 -10.13
N ILE A 499 10.54 -15.26 -10.73
CA ILE A 499 9.98 -14.72 -11.97
C ILE A 499 10.78 -15.21 -13.20
N ILE A 500 12.10 -15.14 -13.15
CA ILE A 500 12.96 -15.30 -14.33
C ILE A 500 13.22 -16.77 -14.70
N LYS A 501 13.44 -17.63 -13.68
CA LYS A 501 13.73 -19.06 -13.83
C LYS A 501 13.25 -19.82 -12.58
N PRO A 502 11.95 -20.11 -12.47
CA PRO A 502 11.35 -20.65 -11.25
C PRO A 502 12.04 -21.90 -10.70
N ASP A 503 12.47 -22.84 -11.56
CA ASP A 503 13.15 -24.06 -11.13
C ASP A 503 14.39 -23.81 -10.28
N GLU A 504 15.16 -22.76 -10.61
CA GLU A 504 16.34 -22.37 -9.84
C GLU A 504 15.94 -21.76 -8.49
N ALA A 505 14.87 -20.95 -8.47
CA ALA A 505 14.35 -20.37 -7.24
C ALA A 505 13.93 -21.46 -6.26
N PHE A 506 13.21 -22.48 -6.73
CA PHE A 506 12.81 -23.60 -5.90
C PHE A 506 14.00 -24.44 -5.43
N ARG A 507 15.05 -24.62 -6.26
CA ARG A 507 16.27 -25.32 -5.86
C ARG A 507 16.98 -24.60 -4.70
N ILE A 508 17.02 -23.28 -4.75
CA ILE A 508 17.62 -22.44 -3.70
C ILE A 508 16.73 -22.42 -2.45
N PHE A 509 15.41 -22.35 -2.62
CA PHE A 509 14.46 -22.24 -1.51
C PHE A 509 14.24 -23.56 -0.76
N ASP A 510 14.47 -24.71 -1.40
CA ASP A 510 14.28 -26.04 -0.81
C ASP A 510 14.94 -26.25 0.57
N PRO A 511 16.25 -25.98 0.76
CA PRO A 511 16.89 -26.09 2.09
C PRO A 511 16.46 -24.99 3.07
N ILE A 512 15.96 -23.85 2.58
CA ILE A 512 15.53 -22.72 3.43
C ILE A 512 14.27 -23.10 4.24
N VAL A 513 13.43 -24.00 3.72
CA VAL A 513 12.26 -24.50 4.45
C VAL A 513 12.68 -25.15 5.77
N ASP A 514 13.76 -25.93 5.78
CA ASP A 514 14.26 -26.59 6.98
C ASP A 514 14.88 -25.58 7.95
N GLN A 515 15.62 -24.59 7.45
CA GLN A 515 16.15 -23.48 8.26
C GLN A 515 15.03 -22.65 8.92
N ILE A 516 13.94 -22.38 8.20
CA ILE A 516 12.78 -21.68 8.76
C ILE A 516 12.13 -22.53 9.87
N ASN A 517 12.00 -23.84 9.67
CA ASN A 517 11.49 -24.74 10.71
C ASN A 517 12.33 -24.67 12.00
N ASP A 518 13.66 -24.77 11.85
CA ASP A 518 14.59 -24.71 12.98
C ASP A 518 14.50 -23.36 13.71
N PHE A 519 14.47 -22.25 12.95
CA PHE A 519 14.35 -20.92 13.51
C PHE A 519 13.03 -20.70 14.27
N VAL A 520 11.91 -21.11 13.68
CA VAL A 520 10.58 -20.98 14.29
C VAL A 520 10.51 -21.83 15.56
N GLN A 521 11.05 -23.04 15.54
CA GLN A 521 11.07 -23.93 16.70
C GLN A 521 11.98 -23.40 17.82
N ALA A 522 13.17 -22.90 17.49
CA ALA A 522 14.07 -22.25 18.45
C ALA A 522 13.40 -21.01 19.06
N THR A 523 12.75 -20.18 18.24
CA THR A 523 12.03 -18.98 18.71
C THR A 523 10.87 -19.36 19.63
N ALA A 524 10.14 -20.45 19.35
CA ALA A 524 9.08 -20.95 20.21
C ALA A 524 9.59 -21.35 21.60
N ILE A 525 10.79 -21.95 21.68
CA ILE A 525 11.44 -22.32 22.94
C ILE A 525 11.87 -21.05 23.70
N LEU A 526 12.58 -20.13 23.02
CA LEU A 526 13.06 -18.88 23.62
C LEU A 526 11.91 -17.99 24.13
N SER A 527 10.78 -17.98 23.42
CA SER A 527 9.59 -17.20 23.82
C SER A 527 9.00 -17.65 25.15
N LYS A 528 9.25 -18.89 25.60
CA LYS A 528 8.82 -19.35 26.93
C LYS A 528 9.55 -18.65 28.07
N TYR A 529 10.79 -18.21 27.82
CA TYR A 529 11.65 -17.56 28.82
C TYR A 529 11.69 -16.04 28.66
N ASN A 530 11.40 -15.53 27.46
CA ASN A 530 11.38 -14.10 27.18
C ASN A 530 9.95 -13.56 27.07
N LYS A 531 9.42 -13.01 28.17
CA LYS A 531 8.09 -12.38 28.21
C LYS A 531 7.94 -11.18 27.25
N ARG A 532 9.04 -10.59 26.79
CA ARG A 532 9.00 -9.51 25.77
C ARG A 532 8.85 -10.05 24.35
N ASN A 533 9.12 -11.33 24.13
CA ASN A 533 8.90 -11.95 22.82
C ASN A 533 7.41 -12.24 22.64
N ARG A 534 6.78 -11.47 21.75
CA ARG A 534 5.35 -11.57 21.43
C ARG A 534 5.08 -12.43 20.19
N ALA A 535 6.07 -13.16 19.68
CA ALA A 535 5.91 -14.01 18.50
C ALA A 535 5.07 -15.26 18.79
N PHE A 536 5.04 -15.73 20.04
CA PHE A 536 4.27 -16.90 20.46
C PHE A 536 3.38 -16.60 21.66
N LYS A 537 2.19 -17.22 21.70
CA LYS A 537 1.26 -17.18 22.83
C LYS A 537 0.65 -18.57 23.05
N LYS A 538 0.59 -19.04 24.30
CA LYS A 538 0.09 -20.38 24.67
C LYS A 538 0.72 -21.54 23.84
N GLY A 539 1.98 -21.36 23.44
CA GLY A 539 2.74 -22.35 22.64
C GLY A 539 2.42 -22.34 21.14
N GLU A 540 1.63 -21.38 20.65
CA GLU A 540 1.31 -21.18 19.24
C GLU A 540 1.92 -19.89 18.72
N LEU A 541 2.31 -19.91 17.44
CA LEU A 541 2.74 -18.76 16.68
C LEU A 541 1.57 -17.76 16.58
N ILE A 542 1.81 -16.47 16.85
CA ILE A 542 0.78 -15.45 16.61
C ILE A 542 0.71 -15.17 15.11
N LEU A 543 -0.41 -15.53 14.49
CA LEU A 543 -0.63 -15.33 13.06
C LEU A 543 -1.01 -13.88 12.72
N ARG A 544 -0.69 -13.49 11.48
CA ARG A 544 -0.97 -12.17 10.89
C ARG A 544 -1.55 -12.31 9.49
N VAL A 545 -2.36 -11.34 9.08
CA VAL A 545 -2.90 -11.29 7.70
C VAL A 545 -1.78 -11.03 6.70
N ASN A 546 -0.90 -10.09 7.04
CA ASN A 546 0.27 -9.72 6.24
C ASN A 546 1.52 -9.89 7.09
N GLY A 547 2.60 -10.36 6.47
CA GLY A 547 3.92 -10.23 7.07
C GLY A 547 4.42 -8.79 6.96
N TYR A 548 4.98 -8.26 8.04
CA TYR A 548 5.64 -6.97 8.05
C TYR A 548 7.16 -7.13 7.98
N SER A 549 7.84 -6.18 7.36
CA SER A 549 9.32 -6.20 7.22
C SER A 549 10.08 -6.12 8.55
N TRP A 550 9.40 -5.68 9.62
CA TRP A 550 9.89 -5.56 10.99
C TRP A 550 9.44 -6.74 11.87
N ASP A 551 8.73 -7.72 11.30
CA ASP A 551 8.48 -8.97 11.99
C ASP A 551 9.81 -9.70 12.20
N SER A 552 10.07 -10.01 13.46
CA SER A 552 11.28 -10.75 13.89
C SER A 552 11.28 -12.21 13.45
N LEU A 553 10.17 -12.71 12.89
CA LEU A 553 10.06 -14.08 12.40
C LEU A 553 10.32 -14.16 10.90
N LEU A 554 11.32 -14.96 10.53
CA LEU A 554 11.71 -15.21 9.13
C LEU A 554 10.52 -15.62 8.25
N LEU A 555 9.59 -16.41 8.80
CA LEU A 555 8.38 -16.85 8.10
C LEU A 555 7.58 -15.69 7.52
N PHE A 556 7.32 -14.65 8.32
CA PHE A 556 6.50 -13.50 7.89
C PHE A 556 7.28 -12.53 7.01
N ARG A 557 8.59 -12.46 7.18
CA ARG A 557 9.45 -11.64 6.35
C ARG A 557 9.46 -12.08 4.88
N TYR A 558 9.41 -13.40 4.63
CA TYR A 558 9.53 -13.97 3.29
C TYR A 558 8.19 -14.31 2.63
N VAL A 559 7.07 -13.80 3.15
CA VAL A 559 5.74 -13.95 2.54
C VAL A 559 5.71 -13.53 1.06
N PRO A 560 6.35 -12.41 0.64
CA PRO A 560 6.36 -12.05 -0.77
C PRO A 560 6.99 -13.13 -1.67
N GLN A 561 8.11 -13.73 -1.24
CA GLN A 561 8.79 -14.79 -1.98
C GLN A 561 7.97 -16.09 -2.00
N ILE A 562 7.35 -16.46 -0.88
CA ILE A 562 6.43 -17.60 -0.80
C ILE A 562 5.27 -17.41 -1.78
N GLN A 563 4.67 -16.21 -1.83
CA GLN A 563 3.59 -15.88 -2.77
C GLN A 563 4.07 -15.94 -4.22
N MET A 564 5.27 -15.42 -4.53
CA MET A 564 5.84 -15.46 -5.88
C MET A 564 6.11 -16.89 -6.35
N LEU A 565 6.65 -17.75 -5.47
CA LEU A 565 6.86 -19.17 -5.76
C LEU A 565 5.54 -19.91 -5.92
N GLY A 566 4.54 -19.63 -5.07
CA GLY A 566 3.20 -20.20 -5.21
C GLY A 566 2.53 -19.84 -6.53
N LYS A 567 2.78 -18.62 -7.04
CA LYS A 567 2.35 -18.21 -8.38
C LYS A 567 3.09 -18.94 -9.49
N ALA A 568 4.40 -19.16 -9.32
CA ALA A 568 5.24 -19.79 -10.33
C ALA A 568 4.95 -21.30 -10.48
N ASP A 569 4.79 -22.02 -9.37
CA ASP A 569 4.39 -23.43 -9.37
C ASP A 569 3.64 -23.76 -8.06
N LEU A 570 2.30 -23.78 -8.16
CA LEU A 570 1.42 -24.07 -7.03
C LEU A 570 1.65 -25.46 -6.43
N ASN A 571 1.90 -26.49 -7.27
CA ASN A 571 2.01 -27.86 -6.80
C ASN A 571 3.31 -28.06 -6.01
N ARG A 572 4.42 -27.54 -6.54
CA ARG A 572 5.72 -27.63 -5.86
C ARG A 572 5.71 -26.86 -4.55
N MET A 573 5.13 -25.66 -4.54
CA MET A 573 5.04 -24.86 -3.33
C MET A 573 4.02 -25.42 -2.31
N SER A 574 2.95 -26.07 -2.77
CA SER A 574 2.05 -26.84 -1.91
C SER A 574 2.81 -27.96 -1.18
N SER A 575 3.64 -28.73 -1.88
CA SER A 575 4.49 -29.77 -1.26
C SER A 575 5.48 -29.19 -0.24
N PHE A 576 6.07 -28.02 -0.52
CA PHE A 576 6.93 -27.33 0.45
C PHE A 576 6.15 -26.85 1.68
N SER A 577 4.92 -26.37 1.50
CA SER A 577 4.08 -25.96 2.62
C SER A 577 3.81 -27.12 3.60
N ASP A 578 3.67 -28.35 3.10
CA ASP A 578 3.43 -29.54 3.93
C ASP A 578 4.63 -29.92 4.81
N ARG A 579 5.85 -29.51 4.44
CA ARG A 579 7.09 -29.75 5.21
C ARG A 579 7.25 -28.85 6.43
N PHE A 580 6.43 -27.80 6.58
CA PHE A 580 6.44 -27.01 7.80
C PHE A 580 6.01 -27.88 8.99
N GLN A 581 6.85 -27.95 10.02
CA GLN A 581 6.71 -28.92 11.10
C GLN A 581 5.55 -28.60 12.04
N ARG A 582 5.34 -27.31 12.32
CA ARG A 582 4.26 -26.85 13.18
C ARG A 582 2.97 -26.65 12.40
N THR A 583 1.85 -27.05 12.98
CA THR A 583 0.52 -26.86 12.38
C THR A 583 0.24 -25.39 12.08
N ASP A 584 0.45 -24.48 13.03
CA ASP A 584 0.22 -23.04 12.84
C ASP A 584 1.01 -22.45 11.66
N SER A 585 2.29 -22.81 11.53
CA SER A 585 3.17 -22.40 10.43
C SER A 585 2.74 -23.01 9.10
N ARG A 586 2.43 -24.31 9.08
CA ARG A 586 1.93 -25.01 7.89
C ARG A 586 0.64 -24.37 7.36
N THR A 587 -0.32 -24.14 8.26
CA THR A 587 -1.63 -23.56 7.91
C THR A 587 -1.47 -22.18 7.28
N ILE A 588 -0.68 -21.28 7.89
CA ILE A 588 -0.52 -19.93 7.36
C ILE A 588 0.29 -19.91 6.05
N VAL A 589 1.30 -20.77 5.90
CA VAL A 589 2.06 -20.90 4.63
C VAL A 589 1.15 -21.35 3.51
N LYS A 590 0.29 -22.36 3.72
CA LYS A 590 -0.68 -22.81 2.71
C LYS A 590 -1.54 -21.66 2.20
N LEU A 591 -2.03 -20.81 3.12
CA LEU A 591 -2.82 -19.64 2.76
C LEU A 591 -2.00 -18.62 1.96
N PHE A 592 -0.75 -18.36 2.33
CA PHE A 592 0.12 -17.45 1.56
C PHE A 592 0.44 -18.00 0.17
N VAL A 593 0.66 -19.30 0.02
CA VAL A 593 0.86 -19.94 -1.29
C VAL A 593 -0.38 -19.79 -2.16
N ALA A 594 -1.57 -20.07 -1.61
CA ALA A 594 -2.84 -19.88 -2.30
C ALA A 594 -3.08 -18.41 -2.68
N GLN A 595 -2.82 -17.46 -1.77
CA GLN A 595 -2.87 -16.02 -2.04
C GLN A 595 -1.97 -15.64 -3.23
N GLY A 596 -0.73 -16.13 -3.24
CA GLY A 596 0.22 -15.85 -4.31
C GLY A 596 -0.28 -16.30 -5.68
N PHE A 597 -0.80 -17.54 -5.76
CA PHE A 597 -1.34 -18.10 -6.99
C PHE A 597 -2.61 -17.37 -7.47
N LEU A 598 -3.49 -16.95 -6.55
CA LEU A 598 -4.72 -16.23 -6.89
C LEU A 598 -4.53 -14.73 -7.15
N LYS A 599 -3.35 -14.17 -6.84
CA LYS A 599 -3.09 -12.74 -6.99
C LYS A 599 -3.07 -12.35 -8.47
N GLU A 600 -4.10 -11.64 -8.90
CA GLU A 600 -4.16 -11.07 -10.25
C GLU A 600 -3.04 -10.04 -10.47
N GLU A 601 -2.38 -10.11 -11.61
CA GLU A 601 -1.48 -9.05 -12.06
C GLU A 601 -2.31 -7.85 -12.50
N LYS A 602 -2.42 -6.84 -11.64
CA LYS A 602 -2.86 -5.52 -12.08
C LYS A 602 -1.84 -4.99 -13.09
N LYS A 603 -2.16 -5.09 -14.39
CA LYS A 603 -1.43 -4.38 -15.45
C LYS A 603 -1.49 -2.87 -15.15
N GLY A 604 -0.39 -2.31 -14.65
CA GLY A 604 -0.22 -0.86 -14.49
C GLY A 604 0.05 -0.32 -13.08
N GLU A 605 0.14 -1.14 -12.03
CA GLU A 605 0.61 -0.64 -10.71
C GLU A 605 2.13 -0.86 -10.56
N ASN A 606 2.89 0.24 -10.50
CA ASN A 606 4.29 0.23 -10.11
C ASN A 606 4.44 -0.45 -8.74
N ASN A 607 5.00 -1.66 -8.72
CA ASN A 607 5.53 -2.30 -7.52
C ASN A 607 6.85 -1.63 -7.09
N ASP A 608 6.81 -0.32 -6.80
CA ASP A 608 7.93 0.41 -6.17
C ASP A 608 7.78 0.50 -4.64
N ASN A 609 6.77 -0.14 -4.05
CA ASN A 609 6.54 -0.12 -2.61
C ASN A 609 7.16 -1.32 -1.87
N SER A 610 8.41 -1.67 -2.20
CA SER A 610 9.25 -2.57 -1.38
C SER A 610 10.37 -1.83 -0.65
N GLY A 611 10.32 -0.50 -0.57
CA GLY A 611 11.05 0.26 0.43
C GLY A 611 10.19 0.40 1.67
N GLY A 612 10.72 0.06 2.85
CA GLY A 612 10.07 0.28 4.14
C GLY A 612 9.76 1.76 4.35
N GLY A 613 8.63 2.21 3.84
CA GLY A 613 7.99 3.46 4.18
C GLY A 613 6.93 3.15 5.22
N VAL A 614 7.14 3.65 6.43
CA VAL A 614 6.07 3.89 7.38
C VAL A 614 4.90 4.50 6.60
N VAL A 615 3.74 3.86 6.64
CA VAL A 615 2.49 4.49 6.21
C VAL A 615 2.31 5.68 7.13
N TYR A 616 2.84 6.83 6.72
CA TYR A 616 2.41 8.10 7.28
C TYR A 616 0.96 8.23 6.84
N PHE A 617 0.08 8.13 7.83
CA PHE A 617 -1.29 8.59 7.69
C PHE A 617 -1.19 10.09 7.35
N ASP A 618 -1.43 10.44 6.10
CA ASP A 618 -1.73 11.82 5.75
C ASP A 618 -3.05 12.18 6.44
N PHE A 619 -2.95 13.10 7.41
CA PHE A 619 -4.05 13.58 8.25
C PHE A 619 -5.03 14.49 7.48
#